data_AF-A0A5K1GN33-F1
#
_entry.id   AF-A0A5K1GN33-F1
#
_cell.length_a   1.000
_cell.length_b   1.000
_cell.length_c   1.000
_cell.angle_alpha   90.00
_cell.angle_beta   90.00
_cell.angle_gamma   90.00
#
_symmetry.space_group_name_H-M   'P 1'
#
loop_
_entity.id
_entity.type
_entity.pdbx_description
1 polymer ?
#
loop_
_entity_poly.entity_id
_entity_poly.type
_entity_poly.pdbx_seq_one_letter_code
_entity_poly.pdbx_strand_id
1 'polypeptide(L)' 'GVHAVNLGDSGFIVVRDGCTIFRSPVQQHDFNFTYQLESGNRGDLPSSGQ' A
#
# COMPACT_ATOMS: atom_id res chain seq x y z
N GLY A 1 -6.52 -6.61 -16.70
CA GLY A 1 -5.64 -6.80 -15.54
C GLY A 1 -6.22 -6.06 -14.34
N VAL A 2 -5.76 -6.35 -13.13
CA VAL A 2 -6.12 -5.53 -11.96
C VAL A 2 -5.13 -4.37 -11.89
N HIS A 3 -5.63 -3.15 -11.78
CA HIS A 3 -4.84 -1.97 -11.46
C HIS A 3 -5.20 -1.57 -10.04
N ALA A 4 -4.20 -1.50 -9.18
CA ALA A 4 -4.36 -1.15 -7.78
C ALA A 4 -3.24 -0.19 -7.41
N VAL A 5 -3.54 0.72 -6.49
CA VAL A 5 -2.57 1.57 -5.80
C VAL A 5 -2.94 1.52 -4.32
N ASN A 6 -1.96 1.24 -3.48
CA ASN A 6 -2.08 1.27 -2.03
C ASN A 6 -1.23 2.42 -1.47
N LEU A 7 -1.68 3.03 -0.39
CA LEU A 7 -0.89 3.95 0.42
C LEU A 7 -1.15 3.66 1.91
N GLY A 8 -0.15 3.10 2.58
CA GLY A 8 -0.18 2.73 3.99
C GLY A 8 0.02 1.24 4.22
N ASP A 9 -0.14 0.79 5.46
CA ASP A 9 0.11 -0.60 5.86
C ASP A 9 -1.10 -1.52 5.72
N SER A 10 -2.22 -0.99 5.23
CA SER A 10 -3.23 -1.82 4.58
C SER A 10 -2.59 -2.60 3.42
N GLY A 11 -3.15 -3.75 3.09
CA GLY A 11 -2.59 -4.58 2.02
C GLY A 11 -3.63 -5.46 1.36
N PHE A 12 -3.28 -5.97 0.19
CA PHE A 12 -4.12 -6.88 -0.56
C PHE A 12 -3.31 -8.03 -1.14
N ILE A 13 -4.01 -9.13 -1.43
CA ILE A 13 -3.46 -10.28 -2.15
C ILE A 13 -4.32 -10.59 -3.36
N VAL A 14 -3.72 -11.18 -4.39
CA VAL A 14 -4.45 -11.75 -5.52
C VAL A 14 -4.28 -13.26 -5.47
N VAL A 15 -5.39 -13.98 -5.38
CA VAL A 15 -5.45 -15.44 -5.43
C VAL A 15 -6.04 -15.87 -6.77
N ARG A 16 -5.36 -16.80 -7.44
CA ARG A 16 -5.82 -17.41 -8.69
C ARG A 16 -5.44 -18.89 -8.67
N ASP A 17 -6.39 -19.75 -9.02
CA ASP A 17 -6.21 -21.21 -9.05
C ASP A 17 -5.71 -21.79 -7.72
N GLY A 18 -6.17 -21.23 -6.61
CA GLY A 18 -5.75 -21.63 -5.26
C GLY A 18 -4.37 -21.12 -4.83
N CYS A 19 -3.65 -20.40 -5.70
CA CYS A 19 -2.34 -19.84 -5.41
C CYS A 19 -2.39 -18.32 -5.19
N THR A 20 -1.66 -17.81 -4.20
CA THR A 20 -1.37 -16.38 -4.09
C THR A 20 -0.36 -16.01 -5.17
N ILE A 21 -0.80 -15.25 -6.16
CA ILE A 21 0.04 -14.81 -7.28
C ILE A 21 0.60 -13.39 -7.09
N PHE A 22 0.07 -12.65 -6.11
CA PHE A 22 0.55 -11.31 -5.76
C PHE A 22 0.20 -10.97 -4.31
N ARG A 23 1.08 -10.21 -3.65
CA ARG A 23 0.85 -9.55 -2.37
C ARG A 23 1.38 -8.12 -2.49
N SER A 24 0.60 -7.15 -2.01
CA SER A 24 1.04 -5.76 -2.01
C SER A 24 2.35 -5.58 -1.22
N PRO A 25 3.23 -4.67 -1.64
CA PRO A 25 4.39 -4.28 -0.86
C PRO A 25 3.99 -3.72 0.51
N VAL A 26 4.92 -3.77 1.48
CA VAL A 26 4.78 -3.08 2.76
C VAL A 26 5.11 -1.60 2.55
N GLN A 27 4.27 -0.70 3.04
CA GLN A 27 4.48 0.75 2.96
C GLN A 27 4.49 1.36 4.36
N GLN A 28 5.68 1.45 4.94
CA GLN A 28 5.93 2.03 6.25
C GLN A 28 7.29 2.74 6.25
N HIS A 29 7.39 3.82 7.03
CA HIS A 29 8.66 4.50 7.33
C HIS A 29 9.44 3.73 8.40
N ASP A 30 8.73 3.21 9.42
CA ASP A 30 9.26 2.41 10.52
C ASP A 30 8.15 1.55 11.15
N PHE A 31 8.46 0.75 12.18
CA PHE A 31 7.49 -0.01 12.94
C PHE A 31 6.38 0.90 13.49
N ASN A 32 5.14 0.58 13.12
CA ASN A 32 3.95 1.36 13.51
C ASN A 32 3.98 2.82 13.03
N PHE A 33 4.73 3.12 11.96
CA PHE A 33 4.74 4.43 11.31
C PHE A 33 4.54 4.29 9.80
N THR A 34 3.28 4.29 9.40
CA THR A 34 2.81 3.91 8.06
C THR A 34 2.80 5.11 7.12
N TYR A 35 2.81 4.85 5.81
CA TYR A 35 2.57 5.92 4.84
C TYR A 35 1.13 6.40 4.96
N GLN A 36 0.89 7.72 4.98
CA GLN A 36 -0.45 8.25 5.20
C GLN A 36 -0.67 9.60 4.49
N LEU A 37 -1.85 9.74 3.88
CA LEU A 37 -2.34 11.06 3.47
C LEU A 37 -2.82 11.83 4.71
N GLU A 38 -2.60 13.14 4.70
CA GLU A 38 -3.25 14.05 5.64
C GLU A 38 -3.82 15.27 4.91
N SER A 39 -4.59 16.09 5.62
CA SER A 39 -5.10 17.36 5.09
C SER A 39 -4.08 18.50 5.11
N GLY A 40 -2.97 18.33 5.83
CA GLY A 40 -1.85 19.27 5.89
C GLY A 40 -0.76 19.02 4.84
N ASN A 41 0.48 19.36 5.18
CA ASN A 41 1.65 19.26 4.30
C ASN A 41 2.77 18.36 4.86
N ARG A 42 2.48 17.57 5.89
CA ARG A 42 3.40 16.66 6.57
C ARG A 42 3.20 15.20 6.23
N GLY A 43 2.08 14.85 5.59
CA GLY A 43 1.82 13.50 5.12
C GLY A 43 2.55 13.16 3.84
N ASP A 44 2.44 11.91 3.44
CA ASP A 44 3.02 11.40 2.21
C ASP A 44 2.31 11.94 0.98
N LEU A 45 3.05 12.06 -0.12
CA LEU A 45 2.46 12.43 -1.40
C LEU A 45 1.59 11.28 -1.93
N PRO A 46 0.49 11.56 -2.65
CA PRO A 46 -0.26 10.51 -3.35
C PRO A 46 0.60 9.66 -4.30
N SER A 47 1.68 10.25 -4.83
CA SER A 47 2.66 9.55 -5.68
C SER A 47 3.56 8.56 -4.93
N SER A 48 3.52 8.51 -3.61
CA SER A 48 4.21 7.49 -2.81
C SER A 48 3.48 6.15 -2.83
N GLY A 49 2.24 6.11 -3.33
CA GLY A 49 1.47 4.87 -3.46
C GLY A 49 2.07 3.92 -4.50
N GLN A 50 1.83 2.62 -4.32
CA GLN A 50 2.34 1.53 -5.17
C GLN A 50 1.23 0.58 -5.59
#